data_AF-A0A366XTC9-F1
#
_entry.id   AF-A0A366XTC9-F1
#
_cell.length_a   1.000
_cell.length_b   1.000
_cell.length_c   1.000
_cell.angle_alpha   90.00
_cell.angle_beta   90.00
_cell.angle_gamma   90.00
#
_symmetry.space_group_name_H-M   'P 1'
#
loop_
_entity.id
_entity.type
_entity.pdbx_description
1 polymer ?
#
loop_
_entity_poly.entity_id
_entity_poly.type
_entity_poly.pdbx_seq_one_letter_code
_entity_poly.pdbx_strand_id
1 'polypeptide(L)'
;MKRYLLIFAFLFVSLTCNLAYSSTDNIALLTAKANQNDPQAQYNLAQSYALGVDTEKNIDTAFHWYQQAAKSGHKAAQYKLAQAYELGEGTTINLEHALRWYTQLALEGDSKAPLKLASLFERTNVDISELDMAEIWYQIAADTLSDAKLKTQAEDGYYRVLERQFNTQRAKQLSSIDQLDAQIDPITLDIPQDEQDLPENSDSWSFKTFMNQLNIFSGDSSIFIYAPWLIIAILSLVLIMAVKRNRHDQTNELMEQQLKLQEELKAKTFTIKQLKRQLETVFREFKKHQNSSKNQKLNISCAIFGFTPSNIPDEKKIKLRFKQLSRIYHPDMKGSEEEMKRLNGALKTILHNVAKK
;
A
#
# COMPACT_ATOMS: atom_id res chain seq x y z
N MET A 1 -49.49 42.80 -5.52
CA MET A 1 -48.80 42.51 -6.80
C MET A 1 -47.28 42.34 -6.67
N LYS A 2 -46.54 43.17 -5.91
CA LYS A 2 -45.05 43.08 -5.81
C LYS A 2 -44.48 41.77 -5.21
N ARG A 3 -45.18 41.11 -4.27
CA ARG A 3 -44.72 39.83 -3.67
C ARG A 3 -44.82 38.63 -4.62
N TYR A 4 -45.85 38.59 -5.47
CA TYR A 4 -45.98 37.54 -6.49
C TYR A 4 -44.93 37.69 -7.59
N LEU A 5 -44.53 38.92 -7.93
CA LEU A 5 -43.52 39.20 -8.95
C LEU A 5 -42.11 38.76 -8.53
N LEU A 6 -41.80 38.84 -7.23
CA LEU A 6 -40.55 38.32 -6.65
C LEU A 6 -40.50 36.79 -6.60
N ILE A 7 -41.61 36.13 -6.27
CA ILE A 7 -41.70 34.67 -6.26
C ILE A 7 -41.66 34.13 -7.70
N PHE A 8 -42.32 34.81 -8.64
CA PHE A 8 -42.22 34.48 -10.06
C PHE A 8 -40.82 34.72 -10.61
N ALA A 9 -40.13 35.80 -10.22
CA ALA A 9 -38.74 36.03 -10.61
C ALA A 9 -37.79 34.98 -10.01
N PHE A 10 -38.01 34.52 -8.78
CA PHE A 10 -37.22 33.43 -8.16
C PHE A 10 -37.48 32.09 -8.83
N LEU A 11 -38.74 31.77 -9.14
CA LEU A 11 -39.10 30.56 -9.88
C LEU A 11 -38.59 30.62 -11.31
N PHE A 12 -38.66 31.76 -11.98
CA PHE A 12 -38.17 31.96 -13.35
C PHE A 12 -36.64 31.92 -13.41
N VAL A 13 -35.92 32.49 -12.43
CA VAL A 13 -34.45 32.36 -12.33
C VAL A 13 -34.03 30.93 -11.97
N SER A 14 -34.79 30.21 -11.15
CA SER A 14 -34.53 28.78 -10.89
C SER A 14 -34.85 27.88 -12.09
N LEU A 15 -35.86 28.24 -12.88
CA LEU A 15 -36.26 27.52 -14.10
C LEU A 15 -35.28 27.82 -15.24
N THR A 16 -34.79 29.06 -15.37
CA THR A 16 -33.75 29.43 -16.35
C THR A 16 -32.35 29.02 -15.93
N CYS A 17 -32.07 28.82 -14.63
CA CYS A 17 -30.85 28.13 -14.17
C CYS A 17 -30.87 26.64 -14.52
N ASN A 18 -32.04 25.98 -14.46
CA ASN A 18 -32.17 24.58 -14.93
C ASN A 18 -32.21 24.45 -16.46
N LEU A 19 -32.64 25.49 -17.18
CA LEU A 19 -32.67 25.51 -18.65
C LEU A 19 -31.35 25.98 -19.30
N ALA A 20 -30.35 26.41 -18.51
CA ALA A 20 -29.00 26.68 -19.00
C ALA A 20 -28.10 25.42 -19.03
N TYR A 21 -28.61 24.28 -18.57
CA TYR A 21 -27.93 22.99 -18.60
C TYR A 21 -28.55 22.08 -19.66
N SER A 22 -28.54 22.52 -20.92
CA SER A 22 -28.87 21.68 -22.07
C SER A 22 -27.78 21.76 -23.14
N SER A 23 -26.55 21.39 -22.77
CA SER A 23 -25.66 20.73 -23.72
C SER A 23 -25.78 19.23 -23.47
N THR A 24 -26.94 18.65 -23.80
CA THR A 24 -27.10 17.20 -23.78
C THR A 24 -26.35 16.62 -24.99
N ASP A 25 -25.03 16.66 -24.91
CA ASP A 25 -24.25 15.61 -25.54
C ASP A 25 -24.72 14.32 -24.83
N ASN A 26 -25.54 13.51 -25.52
CA ASN A 26 -25.94 12.19 -25.05
C ASN A 26 -24.69 11.46 -24.53
N ILE A 27 -24.77 10.66 -23.46
CA ILE A 27 -23.62 9.88 -22.96
C ILE A 27 -22.92 9.09 -24.07
N ALA A 28 -23.65 8.64 -25.10
CA ALA A 28 -23.05 8.02 -26.28
C ALA A 28 -22.07 8.95 -27.02
N LEU A 29 -22.37 10.24 -27.13
CA LEU A 29 -21.49 11.25 -27.71
C LEU A 29 -20.35 11.62 -26.76
N LEU A 30 -20.61 11.77 -25.45
CA LEU A 30 -19.58 12.01 -24.45
C LEU A 30 -18.57 10.87 -24.36
N THR A 31 -19.04 9.62 -24.41
CA THR A 31 -18.18 8.42 -24.43
C THR A 31 -17.35 8.36 -25.72
N ALA A 32 -17.93 8.68 -26.88
CA ALA A 32 -17.18 8.76 -28.12
C ALA A 32 -16.05 9.81 -28.06
N LYS A 33 -16.34 11.01 -27.54
CA LYS A 33 -15.34 12.09 -27.35
C LYS A 33 -14.31 11.75 -26.27
N ALA A 34 -14.75 11.15 -25.16
CA ALA A 34 -13.87 10.72 -24.07
C ALA A 34 -12.87 9.65 -24.54
N ASN A 35 -13.30 8.73 -25.40
CA ASN A 35 -12.45 7.73 -26.05
C ASN A 35 -11.46 8.35 -27.06
N GLN A 36 -11.73 9.56 -27.56
CA GLN A 36 -10.80 10.35 -28.37
C GLN A 36 -9.84 11.20 -27.51
N ASN A 37 -9.75 10.93 -26.20
CA ASN A 37 -8.91 11.63 -25.24
C ASN A 37 -9.26 13.12 -25.04
N ASP A 38 -10.50 13.53 -25.31
CA ASP A 38 -10.96 14.88 -24.93
C ASP A 38 -11.10 14.99 -23.40
N PRO A 39 -10.27 15.80 -22.71
CA PRO A 39 -10.28 15.88 -21.25
C PRO A 39 -11.58 16.47 -20.70
N GLN A 40 -12.22 17.38 -21.45
CA GLN A 40 -13.49 17.98 -21.05
C GLN A 40 -14.62 16.96 -21.13
N ALA A 41 -14.64 16.15 -22.19
CA ALA A 41 -15.61 15.06 -22.34
C ALA A 41 -15.42 13.98 -21.28
N GLN A 42 -14.18 13.60 -20.97
CA GLN A 42 -13.85 12.67 -19.87
C GLN A 42 -14.34 13.19 -18.52
N TYR A 43 -14.11 14.48 -18.21
CA TYR A 43 -14.61 15.11 -16.99
C TYR A 43 -16.15 15.13 -16.92
N ASN A 44 -16.81 15.50 -18.01
CA ASN A 44 -18.28 15.56 -18.07
C ASN A 44 -18.88 14.16 -17.91
N LEU A 45 -18.30 13.15 -18.57
CA LEU A 45 -18.71 11.75 -18.43
C LEU A 45 -18.53 11.24 -16.99
N ALA A 46 -17.42 11.60 -16.34
CA ALA A 46 -17.20 11.30 -14.92
C ALA A 46 -18.28 11.93 -14.03
N GLN A 47 -18.68 13.19 -14.30
CA GLN A 47 -19.78 13.83 -13.56
C GLN A 47 -21.13 13.14 -13.79
N SER A 48 -21.43 12.71 -15.02
CA SER A 48 -22.65 11.94 -15.32
C SER A 48 -22.73 10.67 -14.49
N TYR A 49 -21.64 9.88 -14.43
CA TYR A 49 -21.58 8.67 -13.60
C TYR A 49 -21.59 8.97 -12.09
N ALA A 50 -20.95 10.05 -11.63
CA ALA A 50 -20.91 10.41 -10.21
C ALA A 50 -22.28 10.85 -9.69
N LEU A 51 -23.03 11.60 -10.49
CA LEU A 51 -24.34 12.15 -10.13
C LEU A 51 -25.51 11.22 -10.53
N GLY A 52 -25.28 10.26 -11.43
CA GLY A 52 -26.34 9.43 -12.01
C GLY A 52 -27.25 10.22 -12.97
N VAL A 53 -26.68 11.23 -13.66
CA VAL A 53 -27.41 12.02 -14.65
C VAL A 53 -27.25 11.33 -15.99
N ASP A 54 -28.37 10.97 -16.61
CA ASP A 54 -28.47 10.23 -17.88
C ASP A 54 -27.87 8.79 -17.87
N THR A 55 -27.27 8.35 -16.76
CA THR A 55 -26.72 6.99 -16.49
C THR A 55 -27.04 6.53 -15.08
N GLU A 56 -26.90 5.22 -14.81
CA GLU A 56 -26.84 4.73 -13.44
C GLU A 56 -25.62 5.28 -12.70
N LYS A 57 -25.84 5.70 -11.45
CA LYS A 57 -24.78 6.22 -10.59
C LYS A 57 -23.72 5.14 -10.35
N ASN A 58 -22.48 5.43 -10.71
CA ASN A 58 -21.34 4.55 -10.49
C ASN A 58 -20.11 5.39 -10.15
N ILE A 59 -19.70 5.35 -8.88
CA ILE A 59 -18.58 6.15 -8.38
C ILE A 59 -17.24 5.60 -8.87
N ASP A 60 -17.11 4.29 -9.04
CA ASP A 60 -15.86 3.66 -9.48
C ASP A 60 -15.55 4.02 -10.95
N THR A 61 -16.57 4.01 -11.82
CA THR A 61 -16.41 4.46 -13.21
C THR A 61 -16.16 5.96 -13.29
N ALA A 62 -16.81 6.76 -12.44
CA ALA A 62 -16.54 8.19 -12.35
C ALA A 62 -15.08 8.46 -11.94
N PHE A 63 -14.57 7.73 -10.93
CA PHE A 63 -13.18 7.83 -10.48
C PHE A 63 -12.19 7.49 -11.59
N HIS A 64 -12.45 6.42 -12.35
CA HIS A 64 -11.63 6.06 -13.51
C HIS A 64 -11.57 7.19 -14.57
N TRP A 65 -12.72 7.77 -14.93
CA TRP A 65 -12.75 8.86 -15.91
C TRP A 65 -12.13 10.16 -15.38
N TYR A 66 -12.28 10.46 -14.08
CA TYR A 66 -11.55 11.56 -13.45
C TYR A 66 -10.04 11.35 -13.50
N GLN A 67 -9.53 10.14 -13.31
CA GLN A 67 -8.10 9.85 -13.47
C GLN A 67 -7.60 10.12 -14.88
N GLN A 68 -8.36 9.73 -15.91
CA GLN A 68 -7.97 9.97 -17.30
C GLN A 68 -7.94 11.46 -17.62
N ALA A 69 -8.98 12.21 -17.24
CA ALA A 69 -9.03 13.65 -17.44
C ALA A 69 -7.91 14.38 -16.67
N ALA A 70 -7.61 13.94 -15.45
CA ALA A 70 -6.54 14.51 -14.63
C ALA A 70 -5.15 14.28 -15.24
N LYS A 71 -4.89 13.11 -15.82
CA LYS A 71 -3.64 12.81 -16.56
C LYS A 71 -3.44 13.72 -17.77
N SER A 72 -4.53 14.13 -18.41
CA SER A 72 -4.51 15.09 -19.52
C SER A 72 -4.44 16.56 -19.05
N GLY A 73 -4.26 16.81 -17.75
CA GLY A 73 -4.12 18.17 -17.19
C GLY A 73 -5.43 18.90 -16.91
N HIS A 74 -6.57 18.22 -16.90
CA HIS A 74 -7.85 18.88 -16.63
C HIS A 74 -7.99 19.26 -15.15
N LYS A 75 -7.82 20.55 -14.82
CA LYS A 75 -7.77 21.06 -13.43
C LYS A 75 -8.95 20.64 -12.55
N ALA A 76 -10.19 20.76 -13.06
CA ALA A 76 -11.36 20.37 -12.26
C ALA A 76 -11.42 18.86 -11.99
N ALA A 77 -10.83 18.04 -12.88
CA ALA A 77 -10.76 16.59 -12.69
C ALA A 77 -9.69 16.24 -11.66
N GLN A 78 -8.54 16.90 -11.69
CA GLN A 78 -7.51 16.78 -10.65
C GLN A 78 -8.06 17.14 -9.27
N TYR A 79 -8.85 18.21 -9.16
CA TYR A 79 -9.47 18.61 -7.89
C TYR A 79 -10.47 17.57 -7.39
N LYS A 80 -11.31 17.03 -8.29
CA LYS A 80 -12.25 15.96 -7.96
C LYS A 80 -11.54 14.67 -7.55
N LEU A 81 -10.42 14.35 -8.19
CA LEU A 81 -9.61 13.19 -7.84
C LEU A 81 -8.95 13.35 -6.46
N ALA A 82 -8.45 14.54 -6.14
CA ALA A 82 -7.92 14.86 -4.81
C ALA A 82 -8.99 14.67 -3.71
N GLN A 83 -10.20 15.18 -3.97
CA GLN A 83 -11.34 15.01 -3.07
C GLN A 83 -11.75 13.54 -2.92
N ALA A 84 -11.72 12.77 -4.00
CA ALA A 84 -12.03 11.34 -3.98
C ALA A 84 -11.05 10.55 -3.10
N TYR A 85 -9.75 10.88 -3.16
CA TYR A 85 -8.73 10.28 -2.28
C TYR A 85 -8.86 10.75 -0.81
N GLU A 86 -9.26 12.00 -0.56
CA GLU A 86 -9.53 12.51 0.80
C GLU A 86 -10.70 11.76 1.47
N LEU A 87 -11.79 11.55 0.72
CA LEU A 87 -13.03 10.99 1.26
C LEU A 87 -13.15 9.46 1.08
N GLY A 88 -12.30 8.85 0.24
CA GLY A 88 -12.43 7.44 -0.16
C GLY A 88 -13.62 7.19 -1.08
N GLU A 89 -13.92 8.12 -1.99
CA GLU A 89 -14.99 7.95 -2.97
C GLU A 89 -14.47 7.21 -4.20
N GLY A 90 -14.93 5.97 -4.42
CA GLY A 90 -14.49 5.12 -5.54
C GLY A 90 -13.08 4.53 -5.36
N THR A 91 -12.50 4.68 -4.17
CA THR A 91 -11.19 4.14 -3.78
C THR A 91 -11.09 4.10 -2.25
N THR A 92 -10.03 3.50 -1.71
CA THR A 92 -9.72 3.62 -0.27
C THR A 92 -9.17 5.02 0.04
N ILE A 93 -9.45 5.53 1.25
CA ILE A 93 -8.90 6.81 1.72
C ILE A 93 -7.37 6.78 1.59
N ASN A 94 -6.81 7.75 0.86
CA ASN A 94 -5.38 7.89 0.66
C ASN A 94 -4.99 9.36 0.71
N LEU A 95 -4.63 9.82 1.91
CA LEU A 95 -4.30 11.22 2.17
C LEU A 95 -3.03 11.68 1.44
N GLU A 96 -2.05 10.79 1.25
CA GLU A 96 -0.82 11.08 0.52
C GLU A 96 -1.12 11.48 -0.93
N HIS A 97 -1.95 10.69 -1.61
CA HIS A 97 -2.39 11.00 -2.97
C HIS A 97 -3.23 12.28 -3.04
N ALA A 98 -4.10 12.51 -2.05
CA ALA A 98 -4.89 13.75 -1.97
C ALA A 98 -3.99 14.98 -1.81
N LEU A 99 -3.02 14.93 -0.90
CA LEU A 99 -2.03 15.98 -0.67
C LEU A 99 -1.26 16.28 -1.95
N ARG A 100 -0.76 15.26 -2.65
CA ARG A 100 -0.03 15.44 -3.91
C ARG A 100 -0.84 16.22 -4.94
N TRP A 101 -2.08 15.81 -5.20
CA TRP A 101 -2.94 16.52 -6.15
C TRP A 101 -3.26 17.95 -5.72
N TYR A 102 -3.54 18.19 -4.44
CA TYR A 102 -3.77 19.54 -3.93
C TYR A 102 -2.50 20.41 -3.98
N THR A 103 -1.31 19.87 -3.69
CA THR A 103 -0.04 20.61 -3.82
C THR A 103 0.24 21.00 -5.26
N GLN A 104 -0.02 20.10 -6.22
CA GLN A 104 0.13 20.40 -7.64
C GLN A 104 -0.84 21.52 -8.07
N LEU A 105 -2.13 21.43 -7.69
CA LEU A 105 -3.12 22.46 -7.99
C LEU A 105 -2.75 23.83 -7.38
N ALA A 106 -2.20 23.84 -6.17
CA ALA A 106 -1.73 25.07 -5.53
C ALA A 106 -0.59 25.73 -6.32
N LEU A 107 0.34 24.94 -6.87
CA LEU A 107 1.43 25.44 -7.71
C LEU A 107 0.95 25.91 -9.08
N GLU A 108 -0.08 25.28 -9.64
CA GLU A 108 -0.75 25.71 -10.86
C GLU A 108 -1.64 26.96 -10.69
N GLY A 109 -1.70 27.52 -9.46
CA GLY A 109 -2.38 28.76 -9.14
C GLY A 109 -3.86 28.63 -8.74
N ASP A 110 -4.34 27.44 -8.38
CA ASP A 110 -5.70 27.27 -7.86
C ASP A 110 -5.83 27.91 -6.46
N SER A 111 -6.76 28.85 -6.31
CA SER A 111 -7.00 29.57 -5.05
C SER A 111 -7.63 28.71 -3.96
N LYS A 112 -8.29 27.60 -4.32
CA LYS A 112 -8.97 26.71 -3.36
C LYS A 112 -8.03 25.64 -2.78
N ALA A 113 -7.01 25.25 -3.54
CA ALA A 113 -6.12 24.15 -3.18
C ALA A 113 -5.29 24.42 -1.90
N PRO A 114 -4.69 25.62 -1.68
CA PRO A 114 -3.99 25.92 -0.44
C PRO A 114 -4.87 25.83 0.81
N LEU A 115 -6.12 26.27 0.72
CA LEU A 115 -7.08 26.18 1.82
C LEU A 115 -7.43 24.73 2.13
N LYS A 116 -7.54 23.89 1.09
CA LYS A 116 -7.74 22.45 1.26
C LYS A 116 -6.55 21.75 1.91
N LEU A 117 -5.32 22.06 1.48
CA LEU A 117 -4.11 21.57 2.13
C LEU A 117 -4.06 21.94 3.61
N ALA A 118 -4.32 23.22 3.93
CA ALA A 118 -4.34 23.69 5.32
C ALA A 118 -5.40 22.92 6.15
N SER A 119 -6.61 22.74 5.60
CA SER A 119 -7.67 21.99 6.28
C SER A 119 -7.35 20.52 6.47
N LEU A 120 -6.58 19.91 5.56
CA LEU A 120 -6.10 18.54 5.72
C LEU A 120 -5.14 18.47 6.91
N PHE A 121 -4.10 19.30 6.94
CA PHE A 121 -3.16 19.35 8.07
C PHE A 121 -3.82 19.65 9.42
N GLU A 122 -4.89 20.45 9.44
CA GLU A 122 -5.64 20.76 10.66
C GLU A 122 -6.55 19.60 11.12
N ARG A 123 -7.32 18.99 10.20
CA ARG A 123 -8.24 17.88 10.53
C ARG A 123 -7.50 16.61 10.90
N THR A 124 -6.40 16.34 10.22
CA THR A 124 -5.70 15.09 10.34
C THR A 124 -4.68 15.19 11.46
N ASN A 125 -4.99 14.60 12.62
CA ASN A 125 -3.95 14.14 13.58
C ASN A 125 -3.20 12.92 12.99
N VAL A 126 -2.95 12.95 11.68
CA VAL A 126 -2.30 11.89 10.93
C VAL A 126 -0.83 12.19 10.98
N ASP A 127 -0.09 11.18 11.39
CA ASP A 127 1.36 11.13 11.42
C ASP A 127 1.87 11.06 9.97
N ILE A 128 1.58 12.10 9.18
CA ILE A 128 2.13 12.26 7.83
C ILE A 128 3.63 12.42 8.06
N SER A 129 4.38 11.40 7.68
CA SER A 129 5.82 11.41 7.88
C SER A 129 6.41 12.61 7.14
N GLU A 130 7.31 13.35 7.78
CA GLU A 130 8.06 14.43 7.15
C GLU A 130 8.74 13.97 5.85
N LEU A 131 9.07 12.67 5.76
CA LEU A 131 9.61 12.04 4.57
C LEU A 131 8.60 11.99 3.41
N ASP A 132 7.33 11.70 3.69
CA ASP A 132 6.29 11.58 2.66
C ASP A 132 6.00 12.96 2.05
N MET A 133 6.03 14.00 2.89
CA MET A 133 5.97 15.39 2.42
C MET A 133 7.19 15.75 1.54
N ALA A 134 8.39 15.38 1.97
CA ALA A 134 9.61 15.64 1.19
C ALA A 134 9.58 14.92 -0.17
N GLU A 135 9.04 13.70 -0.21
CA GLU A 135 8.86 12.93 -1.43
C GLU A 135 7.99 13.68 -2.45
N ILE A 136 6.81 14.15 -2.00
CA ILE A 136 5.85 14.90 -2.82
C ILE A 136 6.53 16.14 -3.43
N TRP A 137 7.24 16.91 -2.61
CA TRP A 137 7.92 18.12 -3.09
C TRP A 137 9.05 17.83 -4.08
N TYR A 138 9.84 16.76 -3.87
CA TYR A 138 10.89 16.39 -4.81
C TYR A 138 10.34 15.88 -6.15
N GLN A 139 9.26 15.09 -6.14
CA GLN A 139 8.58 14.65 -7.37
C GLN A 139 8.06 15.85 -8.16
N ILE A 140 7.32 16.75 -7.49
CA ILE A 140 6.81 17.97 -8.10
C ILE A 140 7.95 18.83 -8.66
N ALA A 141 9.05 18.98 -7.93
CA ALA A 141 10.22 19.72 -8.40
C ALA A 141 10.82 19.07 -9.66
N ALA A 142 10.90 17.74 -9.73
CA ALA A 142 11.40 17.03 -10.92
C ALA A 142 10.51 17.20 -12.15
N ASP A 143 9.19 17.37 -11.96
CA ASP A 143 8.20 17.55 -13.03
C ASP A 143 8.10 19.00 -13.50
N THR A 144 8.21 19.97 -12.58
CA THR A 144 8.00 21.40 -12.86
C THR A 144 9.27 22.16 -13.26
N LEU A 145 10.44 21.74 -12.79
CA LEU A 145 11.70 22.45 -13.05
C LEU A 145 12.20 22.20 -14.48
N SER A 146 12.44 23.29 -15.22
CA SER A 146 13.07 23.25 -16.55
C SER A 146 14.60 23.10 -16.48
N ASP A 147 15.23 23.56 -15.41
CA ASP A 147 16.69 23.55 -15.26
C ASP A 147 17.22 22.14 -14.96
N ALA A 148 17.99 21.57 -15.91
CA ALA A 148 18.53 20.22 -15.81
C ALA A 148 19.35 19.97 -14.52
N LYS A 149 20.09 20.97 -14.04
CA LYS A 149 20.88 20.87 -12.80
C LYS A 149 19.99 20.75 -11.56
N LEU A 150 18.95 21.57 -11.47
CA LEU A 150 18.02 21.56 -10.33
C LEU A 150 17.12 20.31 -10.38
N LYS A 151 16.73 19.87 -11.58
CA LYS A 151 16.04 18.59 -11.78
C LYS A 151 16.86 17.40 -11.30
N THR A 152 18.14 17.33 -11.66
CA THR A 152 19.04 16.27 -11.16
C THR A 152 19.17 16.31 -9.63
N GLN A 153 19.18 17.51 -9.02
CA GLN A 153 19.18 17.65 -7.55
C GLN A 153 17.86 17.20 -6.91
N ALA A 154 16.73 17.45 -7.57
CA ALA A 154 15.43 16.99 -7.11
C ALA A 154 15.31 15.47 -7.19
N GLU A 155 15.78 14.85 -8.28
CA GLU A 155 15.83 13.40 -8.45
C GLU A 155 16.75 12.74 -7.40
N ASP A 156 17.95 13.27 -7.19
CA ASP A 156 18.87 12.80 -6.14
C ASP A 156 18.26 12.99 -4.72
N GLY A 157 17.53 14.08 -4.49
CA GLY A 157 16.73 14.30 -3.29
C GLY A 157 15.66 13.24 -3.09
N TYR A 158 14.89 12.94 -4.14
CA TYR A 158 13.86 11.90 -4.16
C TYR A 158 14.43 10.53 -3.80
N TYR A 159 15.53 10.10 -4.43
CA TYR A 159 16.15 8.81 -4.12
C TYR A 159 16.63 8.70 -2.66
N ARG A 160 17.17 9.79 -2.09
CA ARG A 160 17.55 9.82 -0.66
C ARG A 160 16.35 9.67 0.27
N VAL A 161 15.21 10.27 -0.06
CA VAL A 161 13.99 10.15 0.74
C VAL A 161 13.46 8.72 0.70
N LEU A 162 13.38 8.12 -0.50
CA LEU A 162 13.00 6.72 -0.66
C LEU A 162 13.91 5.77 0.13
N GLU A 163 15.22 5.99 0.09
CA GLU A 163 16.18 5.20 0.87
C GLU A 163 15.91 5.31 2.39
N ARG A 164 15.59 6.52 2.88
CA ARG A 164 15.24 6.73 4.29
C ARG A 164 13.93 6.06 4.66
N GLN A 165 12.89 6.16 3.84
CA GLN A 165 11.60 5.47 4.08
C GLN A 165 11.81 3.96 4.14
N PHE A 166 12.54 3.40 3.17
CA PHE A 166 12.86 1.96 3.14
C PHE A 166 13.63 1.52 4.39
N ASN A 167 14.66 2.27 4.78
CA ASN A 167 15.42 1.97 5.99
C ASN A 167 14.57 2.09 7.26
N THR A 168 13.65 3.05 7.32
CA THR A 168 12.72 3.22 8.44
C THR A 168 11.75 2.05 8.53
N GLN A 169 11.17 1.61 7.41
CA GLN A 169 10.31 0.42 7.38
C GLN A 169 11.09 -0.83 7.80
N ARG A 170 12.32 -0.98 7.31
CA ARG A 170 13.20 -2.09 7.70
C ARG A 170 13.51 -2.08 9.19
N ALA A 171 13.77 -0.92 9.78
CA ALA A 171 14.02 -0.77 11.21
C ALA A 171 12.78 -1.16 12.03
N LYS A 172 11.59 -0.71 11.61
CA LYS A 172 10.31 -1.11 12.24
C LYS A 172 10.13 -2.63 12.20
N GLN A 173 10.37 -3.26 11.04
CA GLN A 173 10.29 -4.71 10.89
C GLN A 173 11.32 -5.46 11.75
N LEU A 174 12.55 -4.96 11.85
CA LEU A 174 13.56 -5.55 12.74
C LEU A 174 13.12 -5.46 14.20
N SER A 175 12.64 -4.29 14.63
CA SER A 175 12.18 -4.10 16.01
C SER A 175 10.97 -4.97 16.35
N SER A 176 10.06 -5.22 15.40
CA SER A 176 8.93 -6.13 15.65
C SER A 176 9.37 -7.59 15.71
N ILE A 177 10.42 -7.97 14.95
CA ILE A 177 11.03 -9.31 15.06
C ILE A 177 11.72 -9.47 16.41
N ASP A 178 12.54 -8.50 16.83
CA ASP A 178 13.24 -8.54 18.13
C ASP A 178 12.25 -8.60 19.30
N GLN A 179 11.10 -7.94 19.18
CA GLN A 179 10.00 -8.03 20.16
C GLN A 179 9.33 -9.41 20.18
N LEU A 180 9.21 -10.08 19.04
CA LEU A 180 8.68 -11.45 18.96
C LEU A 180 9.68 -12.46 19.54
N ASP A 181 10.97 -12.32 19.26
CA ASP A 181 12.03 -13.18 19.82
C ASP A 181 12.14 -13.01 21.34
N ALA A 182 11.89 -11.80 21.88
CA ALA A 182 11.84 -11.56 23.32
C ALA A 182 10.58 -12.15 24.02
N GLN A 183 9.52 -12.47 23.26
CA GLN A 183 8.32 -13.13 23.79
C GLN A 183 8.39 -14.65 23.67
N ILE A 184 9.39 -15.18 22.96
CA ILE A 184 9.68 -16.60 22.90
C ILE A 184 10.69 -16.91 24.02
N ASP A 185 10.19 -17.08 25.24
CA ASP A 185 10.92 -17.88 26.23
C ASP A 185 11.13 -19.28 25.62
N PRO A 186 12.29 -19.94 25.83
CA PRO A 186 12.50 -21.29 25.34
C PRO A 186 11.47 -22.19 26.03
N ILE A 187 10.39 -22.51 25.31
CA ILE A 187 9.41 -23.49 25.73
C ILE A 187 10.18 -24.79 25.95
N THR A 188 10.47 -25.07 27.22
CA THR A 188 10.83 -26.40 27.67
C THR A 188 9.53 -27.19 27.57
N LEU A 189 9.36 -27.85 26.42
CA LEU A 189 8.32 -28.84 26.20
C LEU A 189 8.63 -30.04 27.09
N ASP A 190 8.26 -29.95 28.37
CA ASP A 190 7.90 -31.15 29.11
C ASP A 190 6.66 -31.71 28.43
N ILE A 191 6.79 -32.92 27.89
CA ILE A 191 5.68 -33.70 27.32
C ILE A 191 5.20 -34.63 28.44
N PRO A 192 4.06 -34.35 29.11
CA PRO A 192 3.37 -35.38 29.87
C PRO A 192 2.71 -36.34 28.89
N GLN A 193 3.16 -37.59 28.92
CA GLN A 193 2.41 -38.71 28.39
C GLN A 193 1.23 -38.92 29.36
N ASP A 194 0.00 -38.62 28.94
CA ASP A 194 -1.16 -39.26 29.55
C ASP A 194 -2.31 -39.38 28.55
N GLU A 195 -2.89 -40.57 28.63
CA GLU A 195 -3.80 -41.25 27.74
C GLU A 195 -5.27 -40.80 27.93
N GLN A 196 -6.07 -41.16 26.93
CA GLN A 196 -7.48 -41.59 27.05
C GLN A 196 -8.65 -40.57 26.97
N ASP A 197 -9.54 -40.93 26.02
CA ASP A 197 -11.00 -40.81 26.02
C ASP A 197 -11.69 -39.57 25.40
N LEU A 198 -11.92 -39.68 24.09
CA LEU A 198 -13.06 -39.11 23.38
C LEU A 198 -14.34 -39.88 23.74
N PRO A 199 -15.50 -39.20 23.92
CA PRO A 199 -16.78 -39.80 23.58
C PRO A 199 -17.36 -39.17 22.32
N GLU A 200 -17.49 -40.00 21.29
CA GLU A 200 -18.50 -39.84 20.25
C GLU A 200 -19.89 -39.95 20.91
N ASN A 201 -20.76 -38.95 20.72
CA ASN A 201 -22.19 -39.18 20.86
C ASN A 201 -22.94 -38.54 19.68
N SER A 202 -23.13 -39.34 18.63
CA SER A 202 -24.14 -39.11 17.61
C SER A 202 -25.44 -39.77 18.08
N ASP A 203 -26.37 -39.00 18.64
CA ASP A 203 -27.68 -39.52 19.01
C ASP A 203 -28.49 -39.86 17.74
N SER A 204 -28.39 -41.14 17.38
CA SER A 204 -29.26 -41.85 16.47
C SER A 204 -30.67 -41.96 17.09
N TRP A 205 -31.59 -41.12 16.63
CA TRP A 205 -33.01 -41.30 16.92
C TRP A 205 -33.50 -42.58 16.21
N SER A 206 -33.63 -43.67 16.98
CA SER A 206 -33.94 -44.99 16.43
C SER A 206 -35.33 -45.00 15.76
N PHE A 207 -35.33 -45.27 14.45
CA PHE A 207 -36.52 -45.50 13.61
C PHE A 207 -37.42 -46.63 14.16
N LYS A 208 -36.85 -47.50 15.01
CA LYS A 208 -37.54 -48.62 15.66
C LYS A 208 -38.54 -48.13 16.73
N THR A 209 -38.26 -47.01 17.39
CA THR A 209 -39.16 -46.39 18.38
C THR A 209 -40.34 -45.72 17.67
N PHE A 210 -40.08 -45.09 16.53
CA PHE A 210 -41.11 -44.44 15.70
C PHE A 210 -42.07 -45.44 15.06
N MET A 211 -41.57 -46.57 14.54
CA MET A 211 -42.43 -47.60 13.93
C MET A 211 -43.34 -48.30 14.95
N ASN A 212 -42.96 -48.33 16.23
CA ASN A 212 -43.77 -48.97 17.28
C ASN A 212 -44.97 -48.12 17.74
N GLN A 213 -44.96 -46.81 17.47
CA GLN A 213 -46.07 -45.89 17.78
C GLN A 213 -47.17 -45.88 16.71
N LEU A 214 -46.91 -46.44 15.52
CA LEU A 214 -47.87 -46.45 14.40
C LEU A 214 -48.77 -47.70 14.36
N ASN A 215 -48.60 -48.66 15.27
CA ASN A 215 -49.41 -49.88 15.28
C ASN A 215 -50.63 -49.77 16.22
N ILE A 216 -51.59 -48.94 15.86
CA ILE A 216 -52.89 -48.86 16.54
C ILE A 216 -54.02 -48.96 15.49
N PHE A 217 -54.81 -50.03 15.65
CA PHE A 217 -56.15 -50.34 15.10
C PHE A 217 -56.29 -50.92 13.68
N SER A 218 -56.42 -52.24 13.67
CA SER A 218 -57.23 -53.03 12.73
C SER A 218 -58.73 -52.69 12.82
N GLY A 219 -59.40 -52.53 11.68
CA GLY A 219 -60.87 -52.60 11.59
C GLY A 219 -61.51 -51.54 10.69
N ASP A 220 -61.73 -51.92 9.43
CA ASP A 220 -62.73 -51.49 8.45
C ASP A 220 -63.20 -50.02 8.30
N SER A 221 -63.14 -49.57 7.05
CA SER A 221 -63.92 -48.48 6.43
C SER A 221 -63.52 -47.02 6.73
N SER A 222 -62.30 -46.57 6.42
CA SER A 222 -62.02 -45.12 6.35
C SER A 222 -60.76 -44.72 5.57
N ILE A 223 -60.68 -45.05 4.27
CA ILE A 223 -59.57 -44.61 3.40
C ILE A 223 -59.51 -43.06 3.27
N PHE A 224 -60.61 -42.35 3.54
CA PHE A 224 -60.68 -40.88 3.41
C PHE A 224 -60.15 -40.09 4.62
N ILE A 225 -59.99 -40.69 5.80
CA ILE A 225 -59.56 -39.95 7.03
C ILE A 225 -58.02 -39.94 7.17
N TYR A 226 -57.32 -40.94 6.64
CA TYR A 226 -55.86 -41.08 6.76
C TYR A 226 -55.06 -40.40 5.64
N ALA A 227 -55.70 -40.11 4.51
CA ALA A 227 -55.09 -39.38 3.39
C ALA A 227 -54.44 -38.03 3.79
N PRO A 228 -55.07 -37.15 4.60
CA PRO A 228 -54.43 -35.89 5.01
C PRO A 228 -53.21 -36.11 5.90
N TRP A 229 -53.20 -37.11 6.77
CA TRP A 229 -52.05 -37.42 7.63
C TRP A 229 -50.84 -37.93 6.83
N LEU A 230 -51.08 -38.72 5.79
CA LEU A 230 -50.03 -39.22 4.89
C LEU A 230 -49.42 -38.08 4.06
N ILE A 231 -50.26 -37.13 3.60
CA ILE A 231 -49.80 -35.92 2.90
C ILE A 231 -48.95 -35.03 3.83
N ILE A 232 -49.37 -34.85 5.08
CA ILE A 232 -48.59 -34.09 6.08
C ILE A 232 -47.23 -34.76 6.35
N ALA A 233 -47.19 -36.10 6.45
CA ALA A 233 -45.95 -36.84 6.64
C ALA A 233 -44.99 -36.67 5.43
N ILE A 234 -45.50 -36.76 4.20
CA ILE A 234 -44.71 -36.53 2.98
C ILE A 234 -44.18 -35.09 2.93
N LEU A 235 -45.03 -34.09 3.22
CA LEU A 235 -44.63 -32.68 3.25
C LEU A 235 -43.54 -32.41 4.31
N SER A 236 -43.65 -33.05 5.49
CA SER A 236 -42.62 -32.94 6.54
C SER A 236 -41.28 -33.51 6.10
N LEU A 237 -41.29 -34.65 5.37
CA LEU A 237 -40.08 -35.33 4.90
C LEU A 237 -39.41 -34.52 3.77
N VAL A 238 -40.21 -33.95 2.86
CA VAL A 238 -39.72 -33.03 1.82
C VAL A 238 -39.09 -31.77 2.45
N LEU A 239 -39.71 -31.20 3.49
CA LEU A 239 -39.15 -30.05 4.20
C LEU A 239 -37.81 -30.39 4.87
N ILE A 240 -37.70 -31.55 5.51
CA ILE A 240 -36.45 -32.02 6.12
C ILE A 240 -35.36 -32.22 5.07
N MET A 241 -35.69 -32.82 3.91
CA MET A 241 -34.74 -32.98 2.81
C MET A 241 -34.31 -31.63 2.22
N ALA A 242 -35.23 -30.67 2.06
CA ALA A 242 -34.93 -29.32 1.57
C ALA A 242 -34.01 -28.55 2.53
N VAL A 243 -34.27 -28.62 3.84
CA VAL A 243 -33.43 -28.00 4.87
C VAL A 243 -32.05 -28.67 4.92
N LYS A 244 -31.96 -30.00 4.79
CA LYS A 244 -30.69 -30.73 4.75
C LYS A 244 -29.87 -30.38 3.50
N ARG A 245 -30.52 -30.25 2.34
CA ARG A 245 -29.88 -29.83 1.08
C ARG A 245 -29.31 -28.41 1.20
N ASN A 246 -30.10 -27.46 1.72
CA ASN A 246 -29.65 -26.08 1.90
C ASN A 246 -28.44 -25.99 2.86
N ARG A 247 -28.43 -26.75 3.96
CA ARG A 247 -27.25 -26.83 4.85
C ARG A 247 -26.04 -27.43 4.15
N HIS A 248 -26.23 -28.46 3.33
CA HIS A 248 -25.12 -29.09 2.61
C HIS A 248 -24.52 -28.13 1.57
N ASP A 249 -25.37 -27.40 0.83
CA ASP A 249 -24.96 -26.39 -0.12
C ASP A 249 -24.17 -25.27 0.59
N GLN A 250 -24.64 -24.78 1.74
CA GLN A 250 -23.91 -23.81 2.58
C GLN A 250 -22.55 -24.34 3.07
N THR A 251 -22.47 -25.61 3.48
CA THR A 251 -21.19 -26.19 3.92
C THR A 251 -20.20 -26.35 2.77
N ASN A 252 -20.68 -26.67 1.57
CA ASN A 252 -19.83 -26.82 0.38
C ASN A 252 -19.28 -25.47 -0.06
N GLU A 253 -20.10 -24.42 -0.05
CA GLU A 253 -19.65 -23.05 -0.33
C GLU A 253 -18.60 -22.57 0.68
N LEU A 254 -18.81 -22.82 1.98
CA LEU A 254 -17.84 -22.46 3.03
C LEU A 254 -16.50 -23.20 2.85
N MET A 255 -16.54 -24.48 2.51
CA MET A 255 -15.35 -25.29 2.26
C MET A 255 -14.60 -24.79 1.01
N GLU A 256 -15.31 -24.43 -0.06
CA GLU A 256 -14.72 -23.89 -1.28
C GLU A 256 -14.04 -22.52 -1.02
N GLN A 257 -14.66 -21.67 -0.20
CA GLN A 257 -14.06 -20.39 0.21
C GLN A 257 -12.78 -20.60 1.03
N GLN A 258 -12.78 -21.56 1.97
CA GLN A 258 -11.59 -21.88 2.76
C GLN A 258 -10.44 -22.43 1.91
N LEU A 259 -10.74 -23.27 0.91
CA LEU A 259 -9.75 -23.81 -0.02
C LEU A 259 -9.10 -22.68 -0.83
N LYS A 260 -9.91 -21.79 -1.42
CA LYS A 260 -9.43 -20.62 -2.18
C LYS A 260 -8.53 -19.72 -1.33
N LEU A 261 -8.94 -19.45 -0.08
CA LEU A 261 -8.14 -18.65 0.85
C LEU A 261 -6.79 -19.33 1.16
N GLN A 262 -6.77 -20.65 1.34
CA GLN A 262 -5.53 -21.38 1.56
C GLN A 262 -4.60 -21.38 0.34
N GLU A 263 -5.15 -21.49 -0.87
CA GLU A 263 -4.37 -21.39 -2.10
C GLU A 263 -3.75 -20.01 -2.26
N GLU A 264 -4.51 -18.94 -1.98
CA GLU A 264 -3.98 -17.58 -1.98
C GLU A 264 -2.87 -17.38 -0.94
N LEU A 265 -3.06 -17.91 0.28
CA LEU A 265 -2.03 -17.85 1.33
C LEU A 265 -0.77 -18.60 0.89
N LYS A 266 -0.90 -19.79 0.28
CA LYS A 266 0.23 -20.55 -0.28
C LYS A 266 0.94 -19.77 -1.39
N ALA A 267 0.20 -19.14 -2.30
CA ALA A 267 0.78 -18.31 -3.35
C ALA A 267 1.55 -17.11 -2.76
N LYS A 268 0.98 -16.41 -1.77
CA LYS A 268 1.63 -15.27 -1.10
C LYS A 268 2.88 -15.69 -0.31
N THR A 269 2.85 -16.82 0.39
CA THR A 269 4.06 -17.31 1.10
C THR A 269 5.17 -17.68 0.14
N PHE A 270 4.83 -18.21 -1.04
CA PHE A 270 5.81 -18.51 -2.08
C PHE A 270 6.46 -17.23 -2.64
N THR A 271 5.68 -16.19 -2.94
CA THR A 271 6.23 -14.92 -3.44
C THR A 271 7.14 -14.24 -2.40
N ILE A 272 6.74 -14.24 -1.13
CA ILE A 272 7.57 -13.73 -0.01
C ILE A 272 8.89 -14.50 0.06
N LYS A 273 8.86 -15.83 -0.05
CA LYS A 273 10.07 -16.67 -0.03
C LYS A 273 11.00 -16.37 -1.21
N GLN A 274 10.45 -16.09 -2.39
CA GLN A 274 11.23 -15.70 -3.57
C GLN A 274 11.88 -14.33 -3.39
N LEU A 275 11.14 -13.34 -2.90
CA LEU A 275 11.64 -12.00 -2.61
C LEU A 275 12.77 -12.03 -1.56
N LYS A 276 12.62 -12.84 -0.50
CA LYS A 276 13.66 -13.02 0.52
C LYS A 276 14.98 -13.51 -0.10
N ARG A 277 14.92 -14.50 -1.01
CA ARG A 277 16.12 -15.02 -1.69
C ARG A 277 16.80 -13.96 -2.54
N GLN A 278 16.03 -13.15 -3.27
CA GLN A 278 16.57 -12.05 -4.07
C GLN A 278 17.21 -10.96 -3.19
N LEU A 279 16.61 -10.63 -2.05
CA LEU A 279 17.17 -9.68 -1.12
C LEU A 279 18.49 -10.18 -0.51
N GLU A 280 18.57 -11.47 -0.18
CA GLU A 280 19.80 -12.09 0.33
C GLU A 280 20.95 -12.07 -0.69
N THR A 281 20.67 -12.28 -1.99
CA THR A 281 21.71 -12.21 -3.03
C THR A 281 22.24 -10.79 -3.19
N VAL A 282 21.35 -9.79 -3.26
CA VAL A 282 21.72 -8.38 -3.32
C VAL A 282 22.53 -7.98 -2.09
N PHE A 283 22.15 -8.42 -0.90
CA PHE A 283 22.88 -8.13 0.33
C PHE A 283 24.29 -8.74 0.34
N ARG A 284 24.44 -9.96 -0.18
CA ARG A 284 25.76 -10.60 -0.33
C ARG A 284 26.66 -9.81 -1.28
N GLU A 285 26.13 -9.38 -2.43
CA GLU A 285 26.88 -8.55 -3.38
C GLU A 285 27.24 -7.20 -2.78
N PHE A 286 26.32 -6.54 -2.07
CA PHE A 286 26.60 -5.28 -1.39
C PHE A 286 27.71 -5.44 -0.33
N LYS A 287 27.66 -6.50 0.48
CA LYS A 287 28.70 -6.81 1.47
C LYS A 287 30.05 -7.09 0.81
N LYS A 288 30.06 -7.75 -0.34
CA LYS A 288 31.27 -7.99 -1.16
C LYS A 288 31.84 -6.68 -1.69
N HIS A 289 31.02 -5.79 -2.24
CA HIS A 289 31.44 -4.46 -2.69
C HIS A 289 31.94 -3.57 -1.55
N GLN A 290 31.28 -3.58 -0.39
CA GLN A 290 31.71 -2.82 0.77
C GLN A 290 33.07 -3.31 1.29
N ASN A 291 33.28 -4.63 1.36
CA ASN A 291 34.57 -5.21 1.74
C ASN A 291 35.65 -4.93 0.70
N SER A 292 35.34 -5.03 -0.60
CA SER A 292 36.25 -4.68 -1.69
C SER A 292 36.65 -3.20 -1.64
N SER A 293 35.69 -2.29 -1.44
CA SER A 293 35.93 -0.86 -1.29
C SER A 293 36.80 -0.56 -0.06
N LYS A 294 36.55 -1.23 1.06
CA LYS A 294 37.36 -1.10 2.27
C LYS A 294 38.80 -1.59 2.06
N ASN A 295 38.97 -2.73 1.37
CA ASN A 295 40.29 -3.26 1.02
C ASN A 295 41.01 -2.34 0.03
N GLN A 296 40.31 -1.78 -0.95
CA GLN A 296 40.87 -0.81 -1.90
C GLN A 296 41.30 0.48 -1.20
N LYS A 297 40.49 1.02 -0.27
CA LYS A 297 40.85 2.19 0.56
C LYS A 297 42.08 1.92 1.43
N LEU A 298 42.19 0.72 2.02
CA LEU A 298 43.37 0.31 2.77
C LEU A 298 44.60 0.23 1.86
N ASN A 299 44.49 -0.42 0.69
CA ASN A 299 45.59 -0.58 -0.25
C ASN A 299 46.13 0.77 -0.74
N ILE A 300 45.25 1.71 -1.10
CA ILE A 300 45.63 3.07 -1.50
C ILE A 300 46.31 3.81 -0.35
N SER A 301 45.76 3.69 0.87
CA SER A 301 46.34 4.33 2.06
C SER A 301 47.73 3.77 2.36
N CYS A 302 47.91 2.45 2.30
CA CYS A 302 49.21 1.80 2.48
C CYS A 302 50.23 2.25 1.41
N ALA A 303 49.80 2.37 0.14
CA ALA A 303 50.66 2.83 -0.95
C ALA A 303 51.17 4.26 -0.73
N ILE A 304 50.32 5.18 -0.22
CA ILE A 304 50.72 6.56 0.09
C ILE A 304 51.86 6.61 1.11
N PHE A 305 51.89 5.68 2.07
CA PHE A 305 52.93 5.59 3.09
C PHE A 305 54.12 4.72 2.68
N GLY A 306 54.04 4.03 1.53
CA GLY A 306 55.04 3.06 1.07
C GLY A 306 54.99 1.72 1.82
N PHE A 307 53.84 1.37 2.40
CA PHE A 307 53.63 0.11 3.12
C PHE A 307 52.90 -0.91 2.24
N THR A 308 53.10 -2.19 2.54
CA THR A 308 52.29 -3.28 1.97
C THR A 308 51.18 -3.67 2.96
N PRO A 309 49.97 -4.02 2.49
CA PRO A 309 48.86 -4.41 3.37
C PRO A 309 49.18 -5.61 4.28
N SER A 310 50.13 -6.45 3.86
CA SER A 310 50.57 -7.65 4.58
C SER A 310 51.49 -7.34 5.77
N ASN A 311 52.22 -6.21 5.75
CA ASN A 311 53.19 -5.86 6.78
C ASN A 311 53.08 -4.38 7.17
N ILE A 312 52.08 -4.07 8.00
CA ILE A 312 51.86 -2.72 8.52
C ILE A 312 52.72 -2.51 9.77
N PRO A 313 53.60 -1.50 9.82
CA PRO A 313 54.47 -1.23 10.98
C PRO A 313 53.70 -0.78 12.23
N ASP A 314 54.36 -0.82 13.39
CA ASP A 314 53.80 -0.32 14.66
C ASP A 314 53.31 1.14 14.57
N GLU A 315 52.32 1.49 15.38
CA GLU A 315 51.71 2.82 15.44
C GLU A 315 52.74 3.95 15.56
N LYS A 316 53.79 3.75 16.37
CA LYS A 316 54.90 4.72 16.53
C LYS A 316 55.63 4.98 15.22
N LYS A 317 55.89 3.95 14.42
CA LYS A 317 56.57 4.05 13.11
C LYS A 317 55.67 4.73 12.07
N ILE A 318 54.36 4.44 12.09
CA ILE A 318 53.37 5.10 11.21
C ILE A 318 53.32 6.60 11.49
N LYS A 319 53.21 7.00 12.78
CA LYS A 319 53.19 8.42 13.18
C LYS A 319 54.49 9.15 12.82
N LEU A 320 55.64 8.48 12.95
CA LEU A 320 56.93 9.02 12.52
C LEU A 320 56.97 9.24 10.99
N ARG A 321 56.50 8.27 10.21
CA ARG A 321 56.44 8.36 8.75
C ARG A 321 55.48 9.45 8.29
N PHE A 322 54.34 9.61 8.97
CA PHE A 322 53.42 10.71 8.75
C PHE A 322 54.09 12.06 8.97
N LYS A 323 54.86 12.24 10.05
CA LYS A 323 55.58 13.49 10.33
C LYS A 323 56.63 13.82 9.26
N GLN A 324 57.22 12.81 8.63
CA GLN A 324 58.15 12.99 7.50
C GLN A 324 57.39 13.44 6.25
N LEU A 325 56.29 12.78 5.91
CA LEU A 325 55.47 13.10 4.73
C LEU A 325 54.75 14.45 4.89
N SER A 326 54.27 14.78 6.08
CA SER A 326 53.56 16.04 6.35
C SER A 326 54.44 17.27 6.16
N ARG A 327 55.77 17.14 6.31
CA ARG A 327 56.73 18.21 6.01
C ARG A 327 56.91 18.44 4.50
N ILE A 328 56.73 17.40 3.70
CA ILE A 328 56.89 17.45 2.24
C ILE A 328 55.60 17.96 1.59
N TYR A 329 54.43 17.50 2.06
CA TYR A 329 53.12 17.86 1.53
C TYR A 329 52.50 19.09 2.21
N HIS A 330 53.25 19.81 3.06
CA HIS A 330 52.74 21.04 3.68
C HIS A 330 52.59 22.16 2.62
N PRO A 331 51.49 22.91 2.64
CA PRO A 331 51.26 24.01 1.69
C PRO A 331 52.37 25.08 1.72
N ASP A 332 52.96 25.32 2.88
CA ASP A 332 54.02 26.32 3.05
C ASP A 332 55.36 25.98 2.36
N MET A 333 55.58 24.74 1.92
CA MET A 333 56.87 24.30 1.36
C MET A 333 56.85 23.70 -0.04
N LYS A 334 55.68 23.37 -0.63
CA LYS A 334 55.41 23.05 -2.08
C LYS A 334 54.17 22.15 -2.30
N GLY A 335 53.48 21.66 -1.26
CA GLY A 335 52.35 20.73 -1.41
C GLY A 335 50.99 21.42 -1.63
N SER A 336 50.01 20.68 -2.14
CA SER A 336 48.61 21.15 -2.23
C SER A 336 47.81 20.80 -0.98
N GLU A 337 46.85 21.65 -0.60
CA GLU A 337 45.92 21.41 0.52
C GLU A 337 45.15 20.08 0.36
N GLU A 338 44.87 19.69 -0.89
CA GLU A 338 44.27 18.40 -1.22
C GLU A 338 45.17 17.20 -0.90
N GLU A 339 46.48 17.32 -1.10
CA GLU A 339 47.45 16.24 -0.83
C GLU A 339 47.60 16.02 0.68
N MET A 340 47.62 17.10 1.46
CA MET A 340 47.63 17.02 2.91
C MET A 340 46.33 16.39 3.44
N LYS A 341 45.18 16.71 2.83
CA LYS A 341 43.89 16.09 3.16
C LYS A 341 43.87 14.59 2.83
N ARG A 342 44.44 14.19 1.68
CA ARG A 342 44.60 12.77 1.29
C ARG A 342 45.51 12.02 2.27
N LEU A 343 46.62 12.62 2.68
CA LEU A 343 47.57 12.06 3.65
C LEU A 343 46.90 11.84 5.02
N ASN A 344 46.15 12.82 5.51
CA ASN A 344 45.38 12.72 6.77
C ASN A 344 44.30 11.63 6.70
N GLY A 345 43.60 11.53 5.57
CA GLY A 345 42.61 10.46 5.34
C GLY A 345 43.23 9.06 5.32
N ALA A 346 44.41 8.92 4.70
CA ALA A 346 45.17 7.68 4.65
C ALA A 346 45.67 7.26 6.05
N LEU A 347 46.19 8.20 6.84
CA LEU A 347 46.61 7.95 8.22
C LEU A 347 45.48 7.37 9.06
N LYS A 348 44.29 8.00 9.02
CA LYS A 348 43.11 7.55 9.77
C LYS A 348 42.69 6.13 9.38
N THR A 349 42.74 5.82 8.09
CA THR A 349 42.37 4.50 7.55
C THR A 349 43.34 3.40 7.99
N ILE A 350 44.64 3.67 7.99
CA ILE A 350 45.67 2.71 8.44
C ILE A 350 45.55 2.47 9.95
N LEU A 351 45.49 3.54 10.77
CA LEU A 351 45.40 3.43 12.22
C LEU A 351 44.13 2.67 12.67
N HIS A 352 42.99 2.91 12.02
CA HIS A 352 41.74 2.20 12.30
C HIS A 352 41.82 0.69 12.04
N ASN A 353 42.60 0.27 11.02
CA ASN A 353 42.79 -1.15 10.73
C ASN A 353 43.86 -1.80 11.61
N VAL A 354 44.88 -1.04 12.06
CA VAL A 354 45.85 -1.52 13.05
C VAL A 354 45.19 -1.73 14.41
N ALA A 355 44.27 -0.85 14.82
CA ALA A 355 43.52 -0.99 16.08
C ALA A 355 42.47 -2.11 16.08
N LYS A 356 42.15 -2.68 14.90
CA LYS A 356 41.22 -3.80 14.74
C LYS A 356 41.90 -5.17 14.63
N LYS A 357 43.21 -5.21 14.42
CA LYS A 357 44.03 -6.42 14.58
C LYS A 357 44.34 -6.59 16.06
#